data_AF-Q2UA86-F1
#
_entry.id   AF-Q2UA86-F1
#
_cell.length_a   1.000
_cell.length_b   1.000
_cell.length_c   1.000
_cell.angle_alpha   90.00
_cell.angle_beta   90.00
_cell.angle_gamma   90.00
#
_symmetry.space_group_name_H-M   'P 1'
#
loop_
_entity.id
_entity.type
_entity.pdbx_description
1 polymer ?
#
loop_
_entity_poly.entity_id
_entity_poly.type
_entity_poly.pdbx_seq_one_letter_code
_entity_poly.pdbx_strand_id
1 'polypeptide(L)'
;MSAQLESLGNNELAEEIEAINAIYEPDTVTINSTAASSSTVSSTLDLGNSGSTGPLAATVKLQIPEHSHLSFILGFDASYPDTPPKVLGTASTASRGEGKIAVDVLEDILGRTYQPGAVCLFDVINEAVEAFRELNIGGSSNNENNKEQEEERDTPDLKAEDIASLSLKESFGLDNPPDWILSDVVTEKKSVFVGRAAHVTSLEQAQAYLDYLLATEKKVAAATHNISAWRIRQQKPSNGKGESAEMIVQDCDDDGETAAGGRLLHLMQLMDVWDVVVVVTRWYGGVQLGPDRFRIINAVGRDALMKGGFVKESTPGGNEKGKKKGKK
;
A
#
# COMPACT_ATOMS: atom_id res chain seq x y z
N MET A 1 -25.24 -14.12 14.46
CA MET A 1 -25.74 -13.05 15.32
C MET A 1 -25.66 -13.38 16.81
N SER A 2 -24.91 -12.57 17.56
CA SER A 2 -24.86 -12.61 19.04
C SER A 2 -26.01 -11.77 19.64
N ALA A 3 -26.40 -12.05 20.89
CA ALA A 3 -27.51 -11.36 21.57
C ALA A 3 -27.31 -9.83 21.71
N GLN A 4 -26.09 -9.32 21.57
CA GLN A 4 -25.78 -7.89 21.58
C GLN A 4 -26.05 -7.22 20.23
N LEU A 5 -25.85 -7.93 19.11
CA LEU A 5 -26.11 -7.44 17.76
C LEU A 5 -27.61 -7.31 17.47
N GLU A 6 -28.43 -8.23 18.01
CA GLU A 6 -29.90 -8.16 17.92
C GLU A 6 -30.51 -6.94 18.65
N SER A 7 -29.72 -6.26 19.49
CA SER A 7 -30.14 -5.04 20.21
C SER A 7 -29.90 -3.74 19.43
N LEU A 8 -29.10 -3.78 18.36
CA LEU A 8 -29.00 -2.67 17.41
C LEU A 8 -30.28 -2.70 16.59
N GLY A 9 -31.17 -1.72 16.76
CA GLY A 9 -32.38 -1.58 15.93
C GLY A 9 -32.11 -1.29 14.44
N ASN A 10 -30.90 -1.58 13.96
CA ASN A 10 -30.41 -1.39 12.61
C ASN A 10 -29.73 -2.70 12.16
N ASN A 11 -30.43 -3.47 11.31
CA ASN A 11 -29.95 -4.77 10.85
C ASN A 11 -28.71 -4.66 9.96
N GLU A 12 -28.60 -3.61 9.14
CA GLU A 12 -27.47 -3.45 8.22
C GLU A 12 -26.18 -3.17 8.99
N LEU A 13 -26.25 -2.33 10.04
CA LEU A 13 -25.13 -2.11 10.95
C LEU A 13 -24.77 -3.39 11.72
N ALA A 14 -25.75 -4.18 12.16
CA ALA A 14 -25.49 -5.43 12.85
C ALA A 14 -24.81 -6.48 11.95
N GLU A 15 -25.28 -6.63 10.71
CA GLU A 15 -24.67 -7.52 9.71
C GLU A 15 -23.26 -7.08 9.35
N GLU A 16 -23.03 -5.77 9.19
CA GLU A 16 -21.70 -5.21 8.92
C GLU A 16 -20.72 -5.49 10.07
N ILE A 17 -21.12 -5.27 11.32
CA ILE A 17 -20.27 -5.56 12.49
C ILE A 17 -19.94 -7.05 12.57
N GLU A 18 -20.91 -7.94 12.35
CA GLU A 18 -20.67 -9.38 12.35
C GLU A 18 -19.69 -9.79 11.24
N ALA A 19 -19.81 -9.20 10.05
CA ALA A 19 -18.89 -9.44 8.94
C ALA A 19 -17.47 -8.96 9.26
N ILE A 20 -17.31 -7.75 9.80
CA ILE A 20 -15.99 -7.18 10.13
C ILE A 20 -15.29 -8.01 11.20
N ASN A 21 -15.99 -8.38 12.27
CA ASN A 21 -15.42 -9.19 13.34
C ASN A 21 -15.11 -10.63 12.90
N ALA A 22 -15.71 -11.11 11.80
CA ALA A 22 -15.37 -12.39 11.18
C ALA A 22 -14.15 -12.30 10.23
N ILE A 23 -13.89 -11.13 9.65
CA ILE A 23 -12.75 -10.89 8.74
C ILE A 23 -11.47 -10.64 9.55
N TYR A 24 -11.56 -9.84 10.60
CA TYR A 24 -10.44 -9.44 11.45
C TYR A 24 -10.45 -10.23 12.76
N GLU A 25 -10.59 -9.56 13.89
CA GLU A 25 -10.69 -10.17 15.21
C GLU A 25 -12.09 -9.94 15.79
N PRO A 26 -12.58 -10.81 16.68
CA PRO A 26 -13.92 -10.68 17.26
C PRO A 26 -14.19 -9.36 17.99
N ASP A 27 -13.12 -8.66 18.42
CA ASP A 27 -13.18 -7.43 19.20
C ASP A 27 -12.85 -6.18 18.35
N THR A 28 -12.74 -6.30 17.03
CA THR A 28 -12.45 -5.18 16.11
C THR A 28 -13.52 -4.10 16.20
N VAL A 29 -14.80 -4.47 16.24
CA VAL A 29 -15.92 -3.55 16.48
C VAL A 29 -16.76 -4.06 17.64
N THR A 30 -16.89 -3.23 18.69
CA THR A 30 -17.63 -3.55 19.92
C THR A 30 -18.71 -2.51 20.19
N ILE A 31 -19.87 -2.94 20.67
CA ILE A 31 -21.02 -2.06 20.91
C ILE A 31 -20.87 -1.43 22.31
N ASN A 32 -20.85 -0.10 22.38
CA ASN A 32 -20.71 0.63 23.64
C ASN A 32 -22.07 1.02 24.25
N SER A 33 -23.03 1.47 23.44
CA SER A 33 -24.37 1.84 23.91
C SER A 33 -25.39 1.81 22.77
N THR A 34 -26.61 1.40 23.09
CA THR A 34 -27.77 1.50 22.20
C THR A 34 -28.80 2.46 22.82
N ALA A 35 -29.61 3.13 22.00
CA ALA A 35 -30.65 4.07 22.48
C ALA A 35 -31.64 3.44 23.47
N ALA A 36 -31.75 2.10 23.53
CA ALA A 36 -32.55 1.38 24.52
C ALA A 36 -31.95 1.40 25.94
N SER A 37 -30.65 1.69 26.09
CA SER A 37 -29.91 1.65 27.36
C SER A 37 -29.65 3.03 28.00
N SER A 38 -29.93 4.14 27.31
CA SER A 38 -29.62 5.50 27.81
C SER A 38 -30.71 6.12 28.70
N SER A 39 -31.32 5.32 29.58
CA SER A 39 -32.13 5.85 30.69
C SER A 39 -31.38 5.67 32.01
N THR A 40 -30.22 6.29 32.16
CA THR A 40 -29.67 6.80 33.45
C THR A 40 -28.25 7.38 33.28
N VAL A 41 -28.11 8.68 33.59
CA VAL A 41 -26.91 9.42 34.06
C VAL A 41 -25.68 9.51 33.12
N SER A 42 -24.91 10.60 32.96
CA SER A 42 -24.86 11.95 33.53
C SER A 42 -24.12 12.87 32.54
N SER A 43 -24.54 14.13 32.49
CA SER A 43 -23.99 15.26 31.73
C SER A 43 -22.53 15.57 32.09
N THR A 44 -21.66 15.86 31.11
CA THR A 44 -20.43 16.71 31.10
C THR A 44 -19.51 16.20 29.97
N LEU A 45 -18.99 16.94 28.98
CA LEU A 45 -18.82 18.37 28.70
C LEU A 45 -18.99 18.60 27.19
N ASP A 46 -19.75 19.63 26.86
CA ASP A 46 -19.96 20.19 25.53
C ASP A 46 -18.79 21.13 25.17
N LEU A 47 -18.09 20.82 24.08
CA LEU A 47 -17.20 21.74 23.37
C LEU A 47 -17.54 21.60 21.89
N GLY A 48 -18.39 22.53 21.43
CA GLY A 48 -19.12 22.40 20.19
C GLY A 48 -18.29 22.37 18.93
N ASN A 49 -18.81 21.63 17.95
CA ASN A 49 -18.65 21.94 16.54
C ASN A 49 -19.96 21.60 15.81
N SER A 50 -20.40 22.52 14.95
CA SER A 50 -21.73 22.52 14.33
C SER A 50 -21.87 21.43 13.27
N GLY A 51 -22.78 20.48 13.51
CA GLY A 51 -23.27 19.53 12.50
C GLY A 51 -24.49 18.76 13.00
N SER A 52 -25.68 19.12 12.50
CA SER A 52 -27.01 18.48 12.67
C SER A 52 -27.12 17.34 13.73
N THR A 53 -27.52 17.70 14.95
CA THR A 53 -27.68 16.79 16.09
C THR A 53 -29.08 16.15 16.12
N GLY A 54 -29.28 15.11 15.32
CA GLY A 54 -30.26 14.06 15.66
C GLY A 54 -29.75 13.19 16.81
N PRO A 55 -30.61 12.56 17.62
CA PRO A 55 -30.16 11.63 18.65
C PRO A 55 -29.51 10.40 18.00
N LEU A 56 -28.27 10.09 18.42
CA LEU A 56 -27.56 8.89 17.99
C LEU A 56 -28.32 7.63 18.43
N ALA A 57 -28.50 6.68 17.52
CA ALA A 57 -29.19 5.42 17.78
C ALA A 57 -28.26 4.37 18.41
N ALA A 58 -26.99 4.38 18.02
CA ALA A 58 -25.96 3.46 18.53
C ALA A 58 -24.60 4.13 18.57
N THR A 59 -23.78 3.72 19.54
CA THR A 59 -22.34 4.01 19.55
C THR A 59 -21.54 2.73 19.62
N VAL A 60 -20.49 2.66 18.80
CA VAL A 60 -19.57 1.52 18.75
C VAL A 60 -18.15 2.01 19.02
N LYS A 61 -17.34 1.13 19.61
CA LYS A 61 -15.90 1.29 19.67
C LYS A 61 -15.29 0.50 18.50
N LEU A 62 -14.53 1.20 17.67
CA LEU A 62 -13.73 0.63 16.60
C LEU A 62 -12.27 0.55 17.06
N GLN A 63 -11.69 -0.66 17.09
CA GLN A 63 -10.28 -0.90 17.27
C GLN A 63 -9.62 -1.04 15.89
N ILE A 64 -8.57 -0.26 15.62
CA ILE A 64 -7.87 -0.36 14.33
C ILE A 64 -7.02 -1.64 14.32
N PRO A 65 -7.22 -2.56 13.36
CA PRO A 65 -6.37 -3.74 13.18
C PRO A 65 -4.90 -3.35 13.06
N GLU A 66 -3.98 -4.20 13.53
CA GLU A 66 -2.53 -3.95 13.54
C GLU A 66 -2.08 -2.75 14.43
N HIS A 67 -3.01 -1.96 14.96
CA HIS A 67 -2.77 -0.81 15.84
C HIS A 67 -3.52 -0.98 17.17
N SER A 68 -3.08 -1.93 18.01
CA SER A 68 -3.74 -2.28 19.29
C SER A 68 -3.89 -1.11 20.28
N HIS A 69 -3.12 -0.03 20.11
CA HIS A 69 -3.15 1.17 20.97
C HIS A 69 -4.11 2.26 20.47
N LEU A 70 -4.72 2.08 19.29
CA LEU A 70 -5.54 3.09 18.64
C LEU A 70 -6.98 2.60 18.48
N SER A 71 -7.91 3.30 19.12
CA SER A 71 -9.34 3.01 18.99
C SER A 71 -10.19 4.27 19.02
N PHE A 72 -11.33 4.20 18.36
CA PHE A 72 -12.24 5.31 18.11
C PHE A 72 -13.65 4.98 18.58
N ILE A 73 -14.41 6.01 18.93
CA ILE A 73 -15.83 5.91 19.22
C ILE A 73 -16.59 6.49 18.03
N LEU A 74 -17.38 5.65 17.38
CA LEU A 74 -18.24 6.06 16.26
C LEU A 74 -19.70 6.08 16.71
N GLY A 75 -20.42 7.12 16.29
CA GLY A 75 -21.86 7.28 16.49
C GLY A 75 -22.62 7.07 15.19
N PHE A 76 -23.77 6.40 15.28
CA PHE A 76 -24.64 6.12 14.14
C PHE A 76 -26.04 6.67 14.41
N ASP A 77 -26.59 7.35 13.42
CA ASP A 77 -28.01 7.70 13.40
C ASP A 77 -28.85 6.45 13.04
N ALA A 78 -30.14 6.45 13.38
CA ALA A 78 -31.03 5.30 13.12
C ALA A 78 -31.18 4.96 11.63
N SER A 79 -30.87 5.93 10.76
CA SER A 79 -30.96 5.87 9.30
C SER A 79 -29.68 5.39 8.60
N TYR A 80 -28.59 5.05 9.32
CA TYR A 80 -27.44 4.42 8.67
C TYR A 80 -27.88 3.17 7.88
N PRO A 81 -27.38 2.93 6.65
CA PRO A 81 -26.30 3.61 5.92
C PRO A 81 -26.74 4.79 5.04
N ASP A 82 -27.99 5.25 5.10
CA ASP A 82 -28.42 6.47 4.37
C ASP A 82 -27.84 7.76 4.95
N THR A 83 -27.31 7.70 6.18
CA THR A 83 -26.60 8.79 6.86
C THR A 83 -25.21 8.34 7.28
N PRO A 84 -24.20 9.23 7.22
CA PRO A 84 -22.83 8.85 7.56
C PRO A 84 -22.68 8.56 9.06
N PRO A 85 -21.75 7.66 9.43
CA PRO A 85 -21.26 7.58 10.81
C PRO A 85 -20.64 8.91 11.25
N LYS A 86 -20.47 9.11 12.56
CA LYS A 86 -19.83 10.31 13.14
C LYS A 86 -18.70 9.89 14.08
N VAL A 87 -17.51 10.47 13.93
CA VAL A 87 -16.41 10.23 14.86
C VAL A 87 -16.65 11.07 16.11
N LEU A 88 -16.88 10.42 17.26
CA LEU A 88 -17.14 11.11 18.53
C LEU A 88 -15.84 11.41 19.31
N GLY A 89 -14.75 10.72 18.95
CA GLY A 89 -13.43 10.90 19.54
C GLY A 89 -12.64 9.59 19.59
N THR A 90 -11.48 9.64 20.20
CA THR A 90 -10.63 8.47 20.46
C THR A 90 -10.99 7.79 21.77
N ALA A 91 -11.18 6.47 21.77
CA ALA A 91 -11.27 5.66 22.99
C ALA A 91 -9.88 5.37 23.60
N SER A 92 -8.85 5.27 22.77
CA SER A 92 -7.45 5.13 23.20
C SER A 92 -6.50 5.62 22.10
N THR A 93 -5.40 6.26 22.49
CA THR A 93 -4.28 6.65 21.62
C THR A 93 -2.96 6.34 22.32
N ALA A 94 -1.90 6.13 21.54
CA ALA A 94 -0.58 5.78 22.09
C ALA A 94 0.09 6.95 22.85
N SER A 95 -0.07 8.20 22.39
CA SER A 95 0.57 9.36 23.02
C SER A 95 -0.41 10.48 23.37
N ARG A 96 -0.10 11.24 24.43
CA ARG A 96 -0.86 12.42 24.88
C ARG A 96 -0.66 13.57 23.90
N GLY A 97 -1.62 13.80 23.00
CA GLY A 97 -1.59 14.89 22.01
C GLY A 97 -1.94 14.47 20.58
N GLU A 98 -1.92 13.16 20.29
CA GLU A 98 -2.21 12.60 18.96
C GLU A 98 -3.71 12.44 18.68
N GLY A 99 -4.55 12.47 19.71
CA GLY A 99 -5.99 12.16 19.56
C GLY A 99 -6.75 13.09 18.64
N LYS A 100 -6.39 14.39 18.59
CA LYS A 100 -7.02 15.32 17.65
C LYS A 100 -6.64 14.99 16.20
N ILE A 101 -5.35 14.75 15.95
CA ILE A 101 -4.84 14.40 14.62
C ILE A 101 -5.46 13.08 14.15
N ALA A 102 -5.54 12.09 15.04
CA ALA A 102 -6.12 10.79 14.74
C ALA A 102 -7.62 10.89 14.40
N VAL A 103 -8.37 11.76 15.09
CA VAL A 103 -9.78 12.05 14.77
C VAL A 103 -9.90 12.77 13.44
N ASP A 104 -9.10 13.81 13.21
CA ASP A 104 -9.14 14.60 11.96
C ASP A 104 -8.86 13.69 10.73
N VAL A 105 -7.92 12.74 10.85
CA VAL A 105 -7.62 11.75 9.81
C VAL A 105 -8.80 10.78 9.60
N LEU A 106 -9.40 10.27 10.66
CA LEU A 106 -10.52 9.35 10.54
C LEU A 106 -11.78 10.02 9.98
N GLU A 107 -12.02 11.29 10.32
CA GLU A 107 -13.11 12.10 9.75
C GLU A 107 -12.91 12.33 8.24
N ASP A 108 -11.68 12.59 7.81
CA ASP A 108 -11.36 12.72 6.38
C ASP A 108 -11.60 11.42 5.62
N ILE A 109 -11.12 10.28 6.15
CA ILE A 109 -11.36 8.95 5.58
C ILE A 109 -12.86 8.68 5.47
N LEU A 110 -13.62 8.96 6.52
CA LEU A 110 -15.06 8.76 6.55
C LEU A 110 -15.78 9.62 5.51
N GLY A 111 -15.33 10.86 5.30
CA GLY A 111 -15.85 11.76 4.27
C GLY A 111 -15.59 11.28 2.84
N ARG A 112 -14.54 10.49 2.62
CA ARG A 112 -14.17 9.95 1.30
C ARG A 112 -14.79 8.59 1.00
N THR A 113 -14.89 7.73 2.01
CA THR A 113 -15.39 6.35 1.89
C THR A 113 -16.92 6.24 1.93
N TYR A 114 -17.58 7.11 2.69
CA TYR A 114 -19.04 7.04 2.85
C TYR A 114 -19.80 7.33 1.55
N GLN A 115 -20.80 6.50 1.26
CA GLN A 115 -21.79 6.72 0.22
C GLN A 115 -23.20 6.44 0.78
N PRO A 116 -24.19 7.34 0.57
CA PRO A 116 -25.55 7.12 1.05
C PRO A 116 -26.14 5.80 0.55
N GLY A 117 -26.66 4.99 1.47
CA GLY A 117 -27.27 3.69 1.19
C GLY A 117 -26.27 2.53 1.09
N ALA A 118 -24.99 2.76 1.41
CA ALA A 118 -23.96 1.72 1.46
C ALA A 118 -23.23 1.72 2.81
N VAL A 119 -23.06 0.53 3.38
CA VAL A 119 -22.27 0.32 4.60
C VAL A 119 -20.77 0.53 4.30
N CYS A 120 -20.03 1.20 5.18
CA CYS A 120 -18.69 1.73 4.86
C CYS A 120 -17.60 1.45 5.91
N LEU A 121 -17.89 0.75 7.01
CA LEU A 121 -16.92 0.51 8.08
C LEU A 121 -15.73 -0.33 7.62
N PHE A 122 -15.94 -1.30 6.72
CA PHE A 122 -14.83 -2.09 6.19
C PHE A 122 -13.83 -1.22 5.41
N ASP A 123 -14.34 -0.33 4.55
CA ASP A 123 -13.50 0.58 3.77
C ASP A 123 -12.77 1.58 4.67
N VAL A 124 -13.48 2.13 5.67
CA VAL A 124 -12.91 3.01 6.69
C VAL A 124 -11.78 2.31 7.45
N ILE A 125 -11.95 1.04 7.82
CA ILE A 125 -10.93 0.26 8.54
C ILE A 125 -9.68 0.10 7.68
N ASN A 126 -9.83 -0.34 6.43
CA ASN A 126 -8.70 -0.57 5.54
C ASN A 126 -7.88 0.69 5.34
N GLU A 127 -8.56 1.79 5.07
CA GLU A 127 -7.91 3.07 4.82
C GLU A 127 -7.30 3.67 6.10
N ALA A 128 -7.91 3.43 7.27
CA ALA A 128 -7.37 3.85 8.55
C ALA A 128 -6.10 3.07 8.95
N VAL A 129 -6.05 1.76 8.71
CA VAL A 129 -4.84 0.94 8.98
C VAL A 129 -3.65 1.48 8.18
N GLU A 130 -3.87 1.79 6.91
CA GLU A 130 -2.84 2.36 6.04
C GLU A 130 -2.41 3.76 6.51
N ALA A 131 -3.37 4.66 6.72
CA ALA A 131 -3.09 6.04 7.13
C ALA A 131 -2.38 6.15 8.49
N PHE A 132 -2.74 5.32 9.48
CA PHE A 132 -2.11 5.38 10.81
C PHE A 132 -0.72 4.75 10.85
N ARG A 133 -0.45 3.78 9.99
CA ARG A 133 0.89 3.25 9.76
C ARG A 133 1.81 4.30 9.16
N GLU A 134 1.34 5.05 8.16
CA GLU A 134 2.12 6.10 7.50
C GLU A 134 2.43 7.29 8.43
N LEU A 135 1.48 7.68 9.26
CA LEU A 135 1.66 8.82 10.19
C LEU A 135 2.41 8.46 11.47
N ASN A 136 2.85 7.19 11.63
CA ASN A 136 3.45 6.64 12.85
C ASN A 136 2.62 6.90 14.12
N ILE A 137 1.29 7.05 13.98
CA ILE A 137 0.37 7.28 15.08
C ILE A 137 0.15 5.93 15.76
N GLY A 138 0.74 5.73 16.95
CA GLY A 138 0.67 4.44 17.64
C GLY A 138 2.00 3.72 17.87
N GLY A 139 3.13 4.25 17.39
CA GLY A 139 4.42 3.55 17.39
C GLY A 139 5.19 3.62 18.71
N SER A 140 5.51 2.45 19.29
CA SER A 140 6.53 2.29 20.33
C SER A 140 7.93 2.55 19.76
N SER A 141 8.69 3.42 20.45
CA SER A 141 10.07 3.77 20.11
C SER A 141 10.99 2.55 19.97
N ASN A 142 11.75 2.49 18.87
CA ASN A 142 13.13 2.02 18.92
C ASN A 142 14.04 3.16 18.46
N ASN A 143 14.86 3.59 19.41
CA ASN A 143 15.60 4.83 19.43
C ASN A 143 17.10 4.48 19.41
N GLU A 144 17.84 4.90 18.39
CA GLU A 144 19.29 5.13 18.53
C GLU A 144 19.67 6.47 17.88
N ASN A 145 19.63 7.49 18.74
CA ASN A 145 20.44 8.70 18.79
C ASN A 145 21.46 8.96 17.66
N ASN A 146 21.37 10.15 17.07
CA ASN A 146 22.43 11.13 17.28
C ASN A 146 21.87 12.56 17.35
N LYS A 147 22.16 13.23 18.46
CA LYS A 147 21.78 14.60 18.80
C LYS A 147 22.88 15.59 18.38
N GLU A 148 22.44 16.83 18.23
CA GLU A 148 23.21 18.10 18.21
C GLU A 148 23.84 18.43 16.84
N GLN A 149 23.68 19.62 16.25
CA GLN A 149 23.42 20.96 16.82
C GLN A 149 22.69 21.84 15.79
N GLU A 150 21.74 22.63 16.26
CA GLU A 150 21.26 23.83 15.57
C GLU A 150 22.38 24.90 15.59
N GLU A 151 22.83 25.31 14.41
CA GLU A 151 23.38 26.66 14.23
C GLU A 151 22.55 27.35 13.14
N GLU A 152 21.89 28.44 13.54
CA GLU A 152 21.42 29.48 12.63
C GLU A 152 22.58 29.96 11.76
N ARG A 153 22.42 29.94 10.43
CA ARG A 153 22.92 31.02 9.56
C ARG A 153 22.38 30.96 8.13
N ASP A 154 21.93 32.15 7.71
CA ASP A 154 21.77 32.69 6.35
C ASP A 154 21.27 31.75 5.26
N THR A 155 20.02 32.00 4.83
CA THR A 155 19.44 31.54 3.57
C THR A 155 20.29 31.96 2.36
N PRO A 156 20.77 31.02 1.53
CA PRO A 156 21.04 31.29 0.13
C PRO A 156 20.05 30.48 -0.72
N ASP A 157 19.10 31.18 -1.33
CA ASP A 157 18.34 30.81 -2.53
C ASP A 157 18.59 29.37 -3.08
N LEU A 158 17.86 28.38 -2.55
CA LEU A 158 17.93 26.98 -3.00
C LEU A 158 16.87 26.71 -4.06
N LYS A 159 17.30 26.13 -5.20
CA LYS A 159 16.45 25.87 -6.36
C LYS A 159 15.48 24.73 -6.08
N ALA A 160 14.30 24.77 -6.69
CA ALA A 160 13.21 23.79 -6.50
C ALA A 160 13.60 22.31 -6.71
N GLU A 161 14.69 22.04 -7.44
CA GLU A 161 15.25 20.70 -7.65
C GLU A 161 15.89 20.12 -6.37
N ASP A 162 16.45 20.96 -5.51
CA ASP A 162 17.04 20.53 -4.23
C ASP A 162 15.97 20.17 -3.19
N ILE A 163 14.80 20.83 -3.23
CA ILE A 163 13.67 20.53 -2.32
C ILE A 163 13.02 19.20 -2.70
N ALA A 164 12.86 18.92 -4.00
CA ALA A 164 12.28 17.67 -4.47
C ALA A 164 13.18 16.46 -4.19
N SER A 165 14.51 16.63 -4.31
CA SER A 165 15.48 15.57 -3.96
C SER A 165 15.59 15.33 -2.46
N LEU A 166 15.47 16.38 -1.63
CA LEU A 166 15.37 16.23 -0.17
C LEU A 166 14.11 15.45 0.24
N SER A 167 12.94 15.81 -0.29
CA SER A 167 11.68 15.09 -0.03
C SER A 167 11.73 13.64 -0.53
N LEU A 168 12.37 13.37 -1.66
CA LEU A 168 12.49 12.03 -2.24
C LEU A 168 13.42 11.12 -1.40
N LYS A 169 14.49 11.69 -0.84
CA LYS A 169 15.41 10.98 0.05
C LYS A 169 14.81 10.75 1.44
N GLU A 170 14.07 11.71 1.95
CA GLU A 170 13.44 11.63 3.27
C GLU A 170 12.24 10.67 3.27
N SER A 171 11.44 10.64 2.20
CA SER A 171 10.26 9.77 2.10
C SER A 171 10.56 8.35 1.59
N PHE A 172 11.49 8.19 0.65
CA PHE A 172 11.73 6.90 -0.03
C PHE A 172 13.19 6.41 0.05
N GLY A 173 14.09 7.16 0.68
CA GLY A 173 15.52 6.78 0.76
C GLY A 173 16.24 6.81 -0.59
N LEU A 174 15.68 7.48 -1.59
CA LEU A 174 16.23 7.54 -2.95
C LEU A 174 17.03 8.84 -3.15
N ASP A 175 18.10 8.80 -3.94
CA ASP A 175 18.83 10.02 -4.31
C ASP A 175 18.23 10.69 -5.56
N ASN A 176 17.57 9.92 -6.41
CA ASN A 176 16.94 10.37 -7.66
C ASN A 176 15.68 9.54 -7.96
N PRO A 177 14.69 10.09 -8.67
CA PRO A 177 13.52 9.33 -9.09
C PRO A 177 13.92 8.13 -9.98
N PRO A 178 13.17 7.02 -9.94
CA PRO A 178 13.44 5.86 -10.77
C PRO A 178 13.29 6.18 -12.26
N ASP A 179 14.23 5.71 -13.08
CA ASP A 179 14.11 5.79 -14.54
C ASP A 179 13.32 4.59 -15.06
N TRP A 180 12.00 4.75 -15.13
CA TRP A 180 11.08 3.70 -15.58
C TRP A 180 11.06 3.56 -17.10
N ILE A 181 11.43 2.39 -17.60
CA ILE A 181 11.27 2.03 -19.00
C ILE A 181 9.91 1.36 -19.21
N LEU A 182 9.08 1.99 -20.04
CA LEU A 182 7.70 1.55 -20.30
C LEU A 182 7.60 0.62 -21.52
N SER A 183 6.73 -0.38 -21.42
CA SER A 183 6.26 -1.15 -22.58
C SER A 183 5.29 -0.33 -23.44
N ASP A 184 4.94 -0.88 -24.60
CA ASP A 184 3.73 -0.41 -25.31
C ASP A 184 2.49 -0.73 -24.49
N VAL A 185 1.48 0.14 -24.60
CA VAL A 185 0.18 -0.05 -23.96
C VAL A 185 -0.61 -1.10 -24.74
N VAL A 186 -1.01 -2.18 -24.07
CA VAL A 186 -1.84 -3.23 -24.67
C VAL A 186 -3.25 -3.13 -24.11
N THR A 187 -4.24 -3.07 -25.00
CA THR A 187 -5.66 -3.06 -24.62
C THR A 187 -6.34 -4.30 -25.18
N GLU A 188 -6.95 -5.11 -24.32
CA GLU A 188 -7.69 -6.32 -24.70
C GLU A 188 -9.03 -6.35 -23.94
N LYS A 189 -10.15 -6.44 -24.67
CA LYS A 189 -11.51 -6.43 -24.10
C LYS A 189 -11.72 -5.38 -22.99
N LYS A 190 -11.29 -4.14 -23.27
CA LYS A 190 -11.32 -2.97 -22.37
C LYS A 190 -10.36 -3.04 -21.17
N SER A 191 -9.70 -4.17 -20.92
CA SER A 191 -8.59 -4.22 -19.96
C SER A 191 -7.34 -3.61 -20.59
N VAL A 192 -6.63 -2.79 -19.82
CA VAL A 192 -5.41 -2.11 -20.25
C VAL A 192 -4.23 -2.65 -19.45
N PHE A 193 -3.09 -2.85 -20.11
CA PHE A 193 -1.86 -3.39 -19.54
C PHE A 193 -0.67 -2.52 -19.92
N VAL A 194 0.18 -2.23 -18.95
CA VAL A 194 1.46 -1.52 -19.15
C VAL A 194 2.52 -2.15 -18.28
N GLY A 195 3.64 -2.57 -18.89
CA GLY A 195 4.84 -3.00 -18.20
C GLY A 195 5.79 -1.83 -17.95
N ARG A 196 6.47 -1.86 -16.80
CA ARG A 196 7.53 -0.94 -16.40
C ARG A 196 8.72 -1.76 -15.94
N ALA A 197 9.92 -1.38 -16.32
CA ALA A 197 11.15 -1.97 -15.83
C ALA A 197 12.12 -0.87 -15.39
N ALA A 198 12.83 -1.09 -14.29
CA ALA A 198 13.87 -0.19 -13.81
C ALA A 198 15.06 -0.99 -13.27
N HIS A 199 16.26 -0.43 -13.44
CA HIS A 199 17.48 -1.01 -12.90
C HIS A 199 17.55 -0.82 -11.38
N VAL A 200 17.88 -1.89 -10.65
CA VAL A 200 17.97 -1.89 -9.18
C VAL A 200 19.16 -2.72 -8.72
N THR A 201 19.83 -2.27 -7.66
CA THR A 201 21.05 -2.90 -7.14
C THR A 201 20.85 -3.56 -5.79
N SER A 202 19.75 -3.26 -5.10
CA SER A 202 19.42 -3.82 -3.79
C SER A 202 17.90 -4.01 -3.64
N LEU A 203 17.51 -4.86 -2.69
CA LEU A 203 16.10 -5.10 -2.37
C LEU A 203 15.40 -3.82 -1.91
N GLU A 204 16.09 -3.05 -1.08
CA GLU A 204 15.60 -1.79 -0.52
C GLU A 204 15.34 -0.78 -1.64
N GLN A 205 16.23 -0.71 -2.63
CA GLN A 205 16.03 0.14 -3.81
C GLN A 205 14.82 -0.31 -4.64
N ALA A 206 14.63 -1.63 -4.81
CA ALA A 206 13.48 -2.14 -5.54
C ALA A 206 12.16 -1.83 -4.84
N GLN A 207 12.10 -1.99 -3.51
CA GLN A 207 10.93 -1.61 -2.70
C GLN A 207 10.66 -0.10 -2.76
N ALA A 208 11.69 0.72 -2.56
CA ALA A 208 11.57 2.16 -2.65
C ALA A 208 11.09 2.64 -4.04
N TYR A 209 11.48 1.95 -5.12
CA TYR A 209 10.99 2.25 -6.46
C TYR A 209 9.49 1.94 -6.61
N LEU A 210 9.02 0.82 -6.05
CA LEU A 210 7.59 0.48 -6.02
C LEU A 210 6.78 1.51 -5.22
N ASP A 211 7.24 1.82 -4.00
CA ASP A 211 6.58 2.79 -3.12
C ASP A 211 6.52 4.17 -3.78
N TYR A 212 7.63 4.62 -4.37
CA TYR A 212 7.68 5.86 -5.13
C TYR A 212 6.69 5.86 -6.30
N LEU A 213 6.63 4.77 -7.07
CA LEU A 213 5.72 4.64 -8.21
C LEU A 213 4.26 4.74 -7.77
N LEU A 214 3.86 4.05 -6.69
CA LEU A 214 2.49 4.10 -6.18
C LEU A 214 2.15 5.47 -5.58
N ALA A 215 3.08 6.08 -4.85
CA ALA A 215 2.86 7.40 -4.24
C ALA A 215 2.77 8.53 -5.27
N THR A 216 3.53 8.46 -6.36
CA THR A 216 3.61 9.56 -7.34
C THR A 216 2.65 9.38 -8.52
N GLU A 217 2.41 8.15 -8.97
CA GLU A 217 1.55 7.88 -10.13
C GLU A 217 0.15 7.42 -9.71
N LYS A 218 -0.74 8.38 -9.46
CA LYS A 218 -2.14 8.13 -9.04
C LYS A 218 -2.90 7.12 -9.90
N LYS A 219 -2.63 7.09 -11.22
CA LYS A 219 -3.28 6.13 -12.14
C LYS A 219 -2.81 4.69 -11.90
N VAL A 220 -1.55 4.53 -11.48
CA VAL A 220 -0.95 3.23 -11.16
C VAL A 220 -1.46 2.77 -9.80
N ALA A 221 -1.49 3.66 -8.79
CA ALA A 221 -2.08 3.34 -7.48
C ALA A 221 -3.55 2.92 -7.57
N ALA A 222 -4.35 3.60 -8.41
CA ALA A 222 -5.77 3.26 -8.63
C ALA A 222 -5.99 2.10 -9.63
N ALA A 223 -4.94 1.41 -10.08
CA ALA A 223 -5.09 0.27 -10.97
C ALA A 223 -5.70 -0.93 -10.25
N THR A 224 -6.22 -1.90 -11.02
CA THR A 224 -6.82 -3.10 -10.42
C THR A 224 -5.74 -4.03 -9.87
N HIS A 225 -4.59 -4.12 -10.54
CA HIS A 225 -3.46 -4.92 -10.12
C HIS A 225 -2.14 -4.28 -10.56
N ASN A 226 -1.13 -4.29 -9.70
CA ASN A 226 0.26 -3.86 -9.91
C ASN A 226 1.21 -5.04 -9.62
N ILE A 227 1.21 -6.00 -10.54
CA ILE A 227 1.97 -7.24 -10.42
C ILE A 227 3.46 -6.90 -10.49
N SER A 228 4.26 -7.35 -9.52
CA SER A 228 5.69 -7.02 -9.47
C SER A 228 6.57 -8.27 -9.37
N ALA A 229 7.79 -8.17 -9.91
CA ALA A 229 8.83 -9.18 -9.75
C ALA A 229 10.22 -8.54 -9.87
N TRP A 230 11.19 -9.04 -9.11
CA TRP A 230 12.57 -8.57 -9.17
C TRP A 230 13.57 -9.71 -9.04
N ARG A 231 14.77 -9.49 -9.60
CA ARG A 231 15.93 -10.39 -9.47
C ARG A 231 17.19 -9.55 -9.33
N ILE A 232 17.89 -9.68 -8.22
CA ILE A 232 19.00 -8.79 -7.83
C ILE A 232 20.18 -9.64 -7.36
N ARG A 233 21.38 -9.30 -7.81
CA ARG A 233 22.63 -9.94 -7.36
C ARG A 233 23.34 -9.01 -6.38
N GLN A 234 23.33 -9.40 -5.11
CA GLN A 234 24.02 -8.69 -4.05
C GLN A 234 25.36 -9.36 -3.75
N GLN A 235 26.40 -8.55 -3.51
CA GLN A 235 27.67 -9.07 -3.00
C GLN A 235 27.63 -9.11 -1.48
N LYS A 236 27.84 -10.28 -0.88
CA LYS A 236 27.96 -10.38 0.57
C LYS A 236 29.31 -9.80 1.00
N PRO A 237 29.37 -8.90 2.00
CA PRO A 237 30.64 -8.44 2.54
C PRO A 237 31.43 -9.64 3.08
N SER A 238 32.67 -9.80 2.59
CA SER A 238 33.54 -10.91 3.00
C SER A 238 33.90 -10.76 4.48
N ASN A 239 33.59 -11.77 5.29
CA ASN A 239 34.04 -11.89 6.68
C ASN A 239 35.55 -12.25 6.76
N GLY A 240 36.41 -11.47 6.10
CA GLY A 240 37.87 -11.58 6.18
C GLY A 240 38.50 -12.80 5.50
N LYS A 241 37.75 -13.59 4.72
CA LYS A 241 38.27 -14.74 3.95
C LYS A 241 37.85 -14.67 2.48
N GLY A 242 38.40 -13.69 1.75
CA GLY A 242 38.79 -13.77 0.34
C GLY A 242 37.79 -14.16 -0.77
N GLU A 243 36.59 -14.64 -0.48
CA GLU A 243 35.59 -15.04 -1.47
C GLU A 243 34.33 -14.21 -1.26
N SER A 244 34.07 -13.26 -2.16
CA SER A 244 32.80 -12.56 -2.27
C SER A 244 31.75 -13.55 -2.77
N ALA A 245 30.97 -14.12 -1.86
CA ALA A 245 29.83 -14.96 -2.22
C ALA A 245 28.71 -14.06 -2.78
N GLU A 246 28.25 -14.39 -3.99
CA GLU A 246 27.11 -13.75 -4.63
C GLU A 246 25.81 -14.26 -3.97
N MET A 247 25.00 -13.34 -3.47
CA MET A 247 23.68 -13.60 -2.91
C MET A 247 22.62 -13.17 -3.92
N ILE A 248 21.76 -14.09 -4.31
CA ILE A 248 20.64 -13.79 -5.20
C ILE A 248 19.41 -13.48 -4.35
N VAL A 249 18.85 -12.29 -4.54
CA VAL A 249 17.57 -11.87 -3.95
C VAL A 249 16.57 -11.77 -5.09
N GLN A 250 15.52 -12.58 -5.03
CA GLN A 250 14.43 -12.54 -6.01
C GLN A 250 13.12 -12.84 -5.31
N ASP A 251 12.08 -12.13 -5.68
CA ASP A 251 10.73 -12.31 -5.16
C ASP A 251 9.70 -11.76 -6.16
N CYS A 252 8.42 -11.95 -5.86
CA CYS A 252 7.32 -11.43 -6.66
C CYS A 252 6.05 -11.19 -5.85
N ASP A 253 5.20 -10.29 -6.35
CA ASP A 253 3.87 -10.05 -5.84
C ASP A 253 2.84 -10.17 -6.97
N ASP A 254 1.76 -10.90 -6.70
CA ASP A 254 0.63 -11.07 -7.61
C ASP A 254 -0.33 -9.85 -7.56
N ASP A 255 -0.35 -9.08 -6.47
CA ASP A 255 -1.29 -8.00 -6.19
C ASP A 255 -2.76 -8.37 -6.54
N GLY A 256 -3.22 -9.51 -6.03
CA GLY A 256 -4.56 -10.05 -6.27
C GLY A 256 -4.78 -10.71 -7.65
N GLU A 257 -3.85 -10.58 -8.60
CA GLU A 257 -3.86 -11.32 -9.87
C GLU A 257 -3.19 -12.69 -9.71
N THR A 258 -3.92 -13.64 -9.11
CA THR A 258 -3.38 -14.95 -8.69
C THR A 258 -2.50 -15.63 -9.75
N ALA A 259 -1.28 -16.00 -9.34
CA ALA A 259 -0.22 -16.65 -10.11
C ALA A 259 0.42 -15.80 -11.23
N ALA A 260 0.21 -14.48 -11.29
CA ALA A 260 0.83 -13.62 -12.28
C ALA A 260 2.28 -13.24 -11.95
N GLY A 261 2.58 -12.82 -10.73
CA GLY A 261 3.90 -12.45 -10.22
C GLY A 261 4.89 -13.61 -10.34
N GLY A 262 4.49 -14.82 -9.91
CA GLY A 262 5.34 -16.01 -10.07
C GLY A 262 5.67 -16.34 -11.53
N ARG A 263 4.72 -16.10 -12.46
CA ARG A 263 4.95 -16.28 -13.91
C ARG A 263 5.85 -15.19 -14.48
N LEU A 264 5.72 -13.96 -13.99
CA LEU A 264 6.55 -12.83 -14.39
C LEU A 264 8.00 -13.04 -13.91
N LEU A 265 8.18 -13.48 -12.66
CA LEU A 265 9.49 -13.87 -12.14
C LEU A 265 10.10 -15.03 -12.95
N HIS A 266 9.31 -16.04 -13.29
CA HIS A 266 9.76 -17.14 -14.13
C HIS A 266 10.17 -16.67 -15.53
N LEU A 267 9.45 -15.72 -16.13
CA LEU A 267 9.85 -15.09 -17.39
C LEU A 267 11.22 -14.41 -17.26
N MET A 268 11.46 -13.66 -16.19
CA MET A 268 12.74 -13.01 -15.93
C MET A 268 13.88 -14.03 -15.79
N GLN A 269 13.62 -15.17 -15.13
CA GLN A 269 14.58 -16.28 -15.03
C GLN A 269 14.93 -16.87 -16.39
N LEU A 270 13.92 -17.13 -17.24
CA LEU A 270 14.13 -17.66 -18.59
C LEU A 270 14.92 -16.69 -19.49
N MET A 271 14.74 -15.40 -19.28
CA MET A 271 15.44 -14.35 -20.03
C MET A 271 16.84 -14.02 -19.47
N ASP A 272 17.24 -14.66 -18.37
CA ASP A 272 18.49 -14.41 -17.64
C ASP A 272 18.72 -12.91 -17.34
N VAL A 273 17.65 -12.19 -16.98
CA VAL A 273 17.72 -10.78 -16.59
C VAL A 273 17.99 -10.63 -15.10
N TRP A 274 18.83 -9.68 -14.76
CA TRP A 274 19.33 -9.44 -13.41
C TRP A 274 19.42 -7.95 -13.13
N ASP A 275 19.35 -7.60 -11.84
CA ASP A 275 19.50 -6.25 -11.32
C ASP A 275 18.38 -5.33 -11.83
N VAL A 276 17.16 -5.89 -11.86
CA VAL A 276 15.95 -5.26 -12.42
C VAL A 276 14.72 -5.58 -11.59
N VAL A 277 13.86 -4.57 -11.43
CA VAL A 277 12.47 -4.70 -10.98
C VAL A 277 11.54 -4.48 -12.17
N VAL A 278 10.50 -5.30 -12.29
CA VAL A 278 9.45 -5.20 -13.29
C VAL A 278 8.11 -5.05 -12.60
N VAL A 279 7.30 -4.10 -13.06
CA VAL A 279 5.91 -3.90 -12.62
C VAL A 279 5.00 -3.95 -13.83
N VAL A 280 3.99 -4.81 -13.80
CA VAL A 280 2.93 -4.86 -14.80
C VAL A 280 1.64 -4.37 -14.18
N THR A 281 1.21 -3.18 -14.58
CA THR A 281 -0.05 -2.59 -14.15
C THR A 281 -1.18 -3.03 -15.07
N ARG A 282 -2.27 -3.52 -14.48
CA ARG A 282 -3.51 -3.90 -15.15
C ARG A 282 -4.67 -3.04 -14.65
N TRP A 283 -5.39 -2.42 -15.58
CA TRP A 283 -6.71 -1.83 -15.32
C TRP A 283 -7.80 -2.77 -15.85
N TYR A 284 -8.70 -3.23 -14.98
CA TYR A 284 -9.77 -4.14 -15.35
C TYR A 284 -10.87 -3.44 -16.15
N GLY A 285 -11.21 -4.02 -17.32
CA GLY A 285 -12.19 -3.46 -18.24
C GLY A 285 -13.62 -3.94 -18.05
N GLY A 286 -13.92 -4.70 -17.00
CA GLY A 286 -15.23 -5.32 -16.77
C GLY A 286 -15.46 -6.67 -17.46
N VAL A 287 -14.46 -7.20 -18.19
CA VAL A 287 -14.55 -8.50 -18.89
C VAL A 287 -13.46 -9.45 -18.42
N GLN A 288 -13.85 -10.63 -17.94
CA GLN A 288 -12.90 -11.67 -17.54
C GLN A 288 -12.14 -12.21 -18.76
N LEU A 289 -10.82 -12.06 -18.75
CA LEU A 289 -9.93 -12.54 -19.81
C LEU A 289 -9.57 -14.02 -19.66
N GLY A 290 -9.86 -14.63 -18.50
CA GLY A 290 -9.44 -16.00 -18.22
C GLY A 290 -7.91 -16.14 -18.32
N PRO A 291 -7.38 -17.26 -18.81
CA PRO A 291 -5.93 -17.48 -18.93
C PRO A 291 -5.20 -16.52 -19.88
N ASP A 292 -5.90 -15.86 -20.81
CA ASP A 292 -5.26 -15.00 -21.82
C ASP A 292 -4.57 -13.78 -21.21
N ARG A 293 -5.04 -13.30 -20.05
CA ARG A 293 -4.39 -12.21 -19.32
C ARG A 293 -2.92 -12.50 -18.99
N PHE A 294 -2.58 -13.75 -18.66
CA PHE A 294 -1.20 -14.12 -18.33
C PHE A 294 -0.28 -14.02 -19.55
N ARG A 295 -0.80 -14.32 -20.74
CA ARG A 295 -0.05 -14.13 -22.00
C ARG A 295 0.26 -12.65 -22.21
N ILE A 296 -0.70 -11.77 -21.93
CA ILE A 296 -0.53 -10.32 -22.09
C ILE A 296 0.42 -9.76 -21.04
N ILE A 297 0.25 -10.13 -19.77
CA ILE A 297 1.12 -9.73 -18.66
C ILE A 297 2.58 -10.06 -18.97
N ASN A 298 2.85 -11.30 -19.40
CA ASN A 298 4.20 -11.71 -19.77
C ASN A 298 4.72 -10.98 -21.03
N ALA A 299 3.84 -10.67 -21.99
CA ALA A 299 4.23 -9.94 -23.20
C ALA A 299 4.64 -8.50 -22.89
N VAL A 300 3.85 -7.77 -22.09
CA VAL A 300 4.18 -6.37 -21.72
C VAL A 300 5.38 -6.30 -20.78
N GLY A 301 5.53 -7.25 -19.84
CA GLY A 301 6.72 -7.34 -19.00
C GLY A 301 7.98 -7.62 -19.81
N ARG A 302 7.92 -8.54 -20.79
CA ARG A 302 9.01 -8.78 -21.73
C ARG A 302 9.35 -7.55 -22.56
N ASP A 303 8.35 -6.84 -23.06
CA ASP A 303 8.55 -5.64 -23.89
C ASP A 303 9.29 -4.54 -23.12
N ALA A 304 8.89 -4.26 -21.87
CA ALA A 304 9.61 -3.33 -21.00
C ALA A 304 11.07 -3.75 -20.79
N LEU A 305 11.32 -5.04 -20.56
CA LEU A 305 12.68 -5.58 -20.39
C LEU A 305 13.54 -5.43 -21.66
N MET A 306 12.96 -5.67 -22.84
CA MET A 306 13.66 -5.52 -24.11
C MET A 306 13.98 -4.05 -24.41
N LYS A 307 13.01 -3.15 -24.22
CA LYS A 307 13.20 -1.70 -24.41
C LYS A 307 14.22 -1.13 -23.44
N GLY A 308 14.29 -1.66 -22.23
CA GLY A 308 15.30 -1.27 -21.24
C GLY A 308 16.69 -1.84 -21.48
N GLY A 309 16.88 -2.67 -22.51
CA GLY A 309 18.19 -3.26 -22.83
C GLY A 309 18.69 -4.26 -21.79
N PHE A 310 17.80 -4.77 -20.92
CA PHE A 310 18.16 -5.70 -19.84
C PHE A 310 18.42 -7.13 -20.34
N VAL A 311 17.92 -7.44 -21.53
CA VAL A 311 18.07 -8.75 -22.15
C VAL A 311 19.40 -8.79 -22.90
N LYS A 312 20.28 -9.72 -22.54
CA LYS A 312 21.46 -10.00 -23.35
C LYS A 312 21.01 -10.60 -24.67
N GLU A 313 21.30 -9.93 -25.79
CA GLU A 313 21.18 -10.56 -27.10
C GLU A 313 22.12 -11.78 -27.12
N SER A 314 21.55 -12.97 -27.02
CA SER A 314 22.28 -14.18 -27.35
C SER A 314 22.41 -14.22 -28.87
N THR A 315 23.51 -13.68 -29.39
CA THR A 315 23.87 -13.88 -30.80
C THR A 315 23.94 -15.39 -31.05
N PRO A 316 23.12 -15.97 -31.94
CA PRO A 316 23.20 -17.39 -32.23
C PRO A 316 24.45 -17.65 -33.08
N GLY A 317 25.53 -18.08 -32.42
CA GLY A 317 26.54 -18.99 -32.96
C GLY A 317 27.24 -18.61 -34.27
N GLY A 318 28.21 -17.70 -34.22
CA GLY A 318 29.29 -17.59 -35.20
C GLY A 318 30.54 -18.36 -34.75
N ASN A 319 30.41 -19.66 -34.44
CA ASN A 319 31.54 -20.50 -34.07
C ASN A 319 32.19 -21.10 -35.33
N GLU A 320 32.77 -20.26 -36.20
CA GLU A 320 33.73 -20.75 -37.19
C GLU A 320 35.07 -21.00 -36.50
N LYS A 321 35.24 -22.26 -36.07
CA LYS A 321 36.52 -22.85 -35.72
C LYS A 321 37.55 -22.53 -36.80
N GLY A 322 38.47 -21.61 -36.48
CA GLY A 322 39.75 -21.45 -37.15
C GLY A 322 40.49 -22.79 -37.17
N LYS A 323 40.35 -23.52 -38.27
CA LYS A 323 41.07 -24.76 -38.53
C LYS A 323 42.50 -24.39 -38.92
N LYS A 324 43.36 -24.21 -37.93
CA LYS A 324 44.82 -24.27 -38.08
C LYS A 324 45.16 -25.59 -38.79
N LYS A 325 45.52 -25.52 -40.07
CA LYS A 325 46.18 -26.61 -40.78
C LYS A 325 47.62 -26.18 -41.05
N GLY A 326 48.48 -26.45 -40.08
CA GLY A 326 49.93 -26.47 -40.26
C GLY A 326 50.40 -27.91 -40.34
N LYS A 327 51.01 -28.27 -41.48
CA LYS A 327 52.14 -29.19 -41.69
C LYS A 327 52.20 -29.47 -43.20
N LYS A 328 53.28 -29.03 -43.87
CA LYS A 328 54.55 -29.74 -44.04
C LYS A 328 54.48 -30.68 -45.24
#